data_AF-A0AAX2J7G1-F1
#
_entry.id   AF-A0AAX2J7G1-F1
#
_cell.length_a   1.000
_cell.length_b   1.000
_cell.length_c   1.000
_cell.angle_alpha   90.00
_cell.angle_beta   90.00
_cell.angle_gamma   90.00
#
_symmetry.space_group_name_H-M   'P 1'
#
loop_
_entity.id
_entity.type
_entity.pdbx_description
1 polymer ?
#
loop_
_entity_poly.entity_id
_entity_poly.type
_entity_poly.pdbx_seq_one_letter_code
_entity_poly.pdbx_strand_id
1 'polypeptide(L)' 'MFGIVNYTMFFTSCLILHITPGSDTMYILGKSMSKDKKTGVVSVLGISTGVLVHTVLAAFGLSIILAKSAHLIL' A
#
# COMPACT_ATOMS: atom_id res chain seq x y z
N MET A 1 22.12 3.65 13.61
CA MET A 1 21.04 2.91 12.94
C MET A 1 21.20 1.45 13.27
N PHE A 2 20.59 0.97 14.36
CA PHE A 2 20.63 -0.45 14.71
C PHE A 2 19.76 -1.21 13.70
N GLY A 3 20.40 -1.99 12.84
CA GLY A 3 19.73 -2.92 11.93
C GLY A 3 18.99 -4.03 12.70
N ILE A 4 18.35 -4.91 11.93
CA ILE A 4 17.49 -6.01 12.40
C ILE A 4 18.12 -6.73 13.62
N VAL A 5 17.55 -6.48 14.80
CA VAL A 5 18.07 -7.00 16.08
C VAL A 5 17.78 -8.49 16.25
N ASN A 6 16.66 -8.98 15.72
CA ASN A 6 16.25 -10.37 15.78
C ASN A 6 15.90 -10.90 14.39
N TYR A 7 16.88 -11.55 13.74
CA TYR A 7 16.70 -12.12 12.40
C TYR A 7 15.56 -13.13 12.33
N THR A 8 15.38 -13.94 13.39
CA THR A 8 14.29 -14.94 13.45
C THR A 8 12.92 -14.28 13.48
N MET A 9 12.73 -13.26 14.34
CA MET A 9 11.46 -12.52 14.37
C MET A 9 11.22 -11.76 13.08
N PHE A 10 12.25 -11.14 12.51
CA PHE A 10 12.15 -10.47 11.22
C PHE A 10 11.72 -11.44 10.11
N PHE A 11 12.37 -12.60 10.02
CA PHE A 11 12.04 -13.62 9.04
C PHE A 11 10.60 -14.13 9.22
N THR A 12 10.20 -14.46 10.45
CA THR A 12 8.84 -14.92 10.76
C THR A 12 7.80 -13.84 10.46
N SER A 13 8.04 -12.58 10.83
CA SER A 13 7.16 -11.46 10.50
C SER A 13 7.05 -11.23 9.00
N CYS A 14 8.16 -11.31 8.26
CA CYS A 14 8.13 -11.25 6.80
C CYS A 14 7.30 -12.39 6.22
N LEU A 15 7.45 -13.62 6.72
CA LEU A 15 6.67 -14.78 6.29
C LEU A 15 5.17 -14.59 6.53
N ILE A 16 4.79 -14.12 7.72
CA ILE A 16 3.40 -13.82 8.09
C ILE A 16 2.81 -12.73 7.18
N LEU A 17 3.55 -11.65 6.95
CA LEU A 17 3.12 -10.55 6.07
C LEU A 17 3.01 -11.00 4.61
N HIS A 18 3.88 -11.88 4.13
CA HIS A 18 3.86 -12.37 2.76
C HIS A 18 2.72 -13.35 2.50
N ILE A 19 2.39 -14.18 3.51
CA ILE A 19 1.27 -15.13 3.42
C ILE A 19 -0.07 -14.42 3.48
N THR A 20 -0.17 -13.29 4.21
CA THR A 20 -1.40 -12.53 4.32
C THR A 20 -1.64 -11.80 2.99
N PRO A 21 -2.49 -12.33 2.10
CA PRO A 21 -2.80 -11.60 0.89
C PRO A 21 -3.62 -10.39 1.30
N GLY A 22 -3.15 -9.19 0.96
CA GLY A 22 -3.82 -7.95 1.33
C GLY A 22 -5.27 -7.89 0.81
N SER A 23 -6.05 -6.96 1.35
CA SER A 23 -7.43 -6.69 0.91
C SER A 23 -7.52 -6.48 -0.60
N ASP A 24 -6.55 -5.76 -1.17
CA ASP A 24 -6.46 -5.49 -2.61
C ASP A 24 -6.25 -6.78 -3.42
N THR A 25 -5.34 -7.64 -2.98
CA THR A 25 -5.02 -8.90 -3.66
C THR A 25 -6.18 -9.88 -3.59
N MET A 26 -6.84 -9.98 -2.43
CA MET A 26 -8.04 -10.80 -2.23
C MET A 26 -9.23 -10.29 -3.06
N TYR A 27 -9.41 -8.98 -3.17
CA TYR A 27 -10.47 -8.38 -4.00
C TYR A 27 -10.25 -8.66 -5.49
N ILE A 28 -9.02 -8.52 -5.98
CA ILE A 28 -8.65 -8.81 -7.38
C ILE A 28 -8.84 -10.30 -7.68
N LEU A 29 -8.38 -11.20 -6.78
CA LEU A 29 -8.57 -12.64 -6.92
C LEU A 29 -10.05 -13.03 -6.95
N GLY A 30 -10.86 -12.51 -6.02
CA GLY A 30 -12.30 -12.77 -5.99
C GLY A 30 -13.02 -12.30 -7.25
N LYS A 31 -12.69 -11.09 -7.75
CA LYS A 31 -13.26 -10.55 -9.00
C LYS A 31 -12.78 -11.30 -10.24
N SER A 32 -11.52 -11.73 -10.27
CA SER A 32 -10.92 -12.46 -11.40
C SER A 32 -11.40 -13.92 -11.48
N MET A 33 -11.70 -14.55 -10.34
CA MET A 33 -12.29 -15.89 -10.30
C MET A 33 -13.79 -15.89 -10.62
N SER A 34 -14.51 -14.81 -10.30
CA SER A 34 -15.98 -14.81 -10.38
C SER A 34 -16.58 -14.31 -11.70
N LYS A 35 -15.87 -13.47 -12.50
CA LYS A 35 -16.52 -12.67 -13.57
C LYS A 35 -15.68 -12.44 -14.84
N ASP A 36 -14.85 -13.41 -15.23
CA ASP A 36 -13.96 -13.36 -16.39
C ASP A 36 -12.73 -12.44 -16.26
N LYS A 37 -11.66 -12.81 -16.98
CA LYS A 37 -10.37 -12.08 -17.04
C LYS A 37 -10.51 -10.58 -17.29
N LYS A 38 -11.49 -10.16 -18.10
CA LYS A 38 -11.73 -8.74 -18.43
C LYS A 38 -12.18 -7.94 -17.22
N THR A 39 -13.02 -8.51 -16.36
CA THR A 39 -13.49 -7.83 -15.14
C THR A 39 -12.37 -7.70 -14.12
N GLY A 40 -11.48 -8.70 -14.05
CA GLY A 40 -10.25 -8.62 -13.24
C GLY A 40 -9.36 -7.43 -13.64
N VAL A 41 -9.10 -7.26 -14.95
CA VAL A 41 -8.26 -6.14 -15.46
C VAL A 41 -8.87 -4.78 -15.12
N VAL A 42 -10.19 -4.60 -15.30
CA VAL A 42 -10.86 -3.34 -14.96
C VAL A 42 -10.80 -3.05 -13.45
N SER A 43 -10.95 -4.08 -12.61
CA SER A 43 -10.80 -3.93 -11.15
C SER A 43 -9.37 -3.55 -10.75
N VAL A 44 -8.34 -4.16 -11.35
CA VAL A 44 -6.93 -3.81 -11.10
C VAL A 44 -6.64 -2.36 -11.50
N LEU A 45 -7.13 -1.93 -12.67
CA LEU A 45 -6.95 -0.56 -13.14
C LEU A 45 -7.65 0.47 -12.24
N GLY A 46 -8.87 0.16 -11.79
CA GLY A 46 -9.61 1.02 -10.85
C GLY A 46 -8.89 1.17 -9.52
N ILE A 47 -8.45 0.06 -8.92
CA ILE A 47 -7.70 0.05 -7.66
C ILE A 47 -6.37 0.78 -7.81
N SER A 48 -5.60 0.46 -8.86
CA SER A 48 -4.30 1.10 -9.09
C SER A 48 -4.43 2.61 -9.26
N THR A 49 -5.43 3.08 -10.02
CA THR A 49 -5.69 4.51 -10.20
C THR A 49 -6.09 5.18 -8.89
N GLY A 50 -6.97 4.55 -8.10
CA GLY A 50 -7.39 5.05 -6.80
C GLY A 50 -6.25 5.18 -5.81
N VAL A 51 -5.38 4.16 -5.73
CA VAL A 51 -4.17 4.20 -4.90
C VAL A 51 -3.22 5.30 -5.38
N LEU A 52 -3.00 5.44 -6.69
CA LEU A 52 -2.12 6.47 -7.24
C LEU A 52 -2.59 7.88 -6.85
N VAL A 53 -3.89 8.17 -7.02
CA VAL A 53 -4.48 9.46 -6.63
C VAL A 53 -4.39 9.67 -5.13
N HIS A 54 -4.71 8.66 -4.32
CA HIS A 54 -4.63 8.75 -2.86
C HIS A 54 -3.20 9.00 -2.38
N THR A 55 -2.22 8.26 -2.90
CA THR A 55 -0.79 8.43 -2.56
C THR A 55 -0.28 9.79 -2.98
N VAL A 56 -0.65 10.29 -4.16
CA VAL A 56 -0.28 11.64 -4.61
C VAL A 56 -0.88 12.70 -3.68
N LEU A 57 -2.17 12.61 -3.36
CA LEU A 57 -2.82 13.52 -2.41
C LEU A 57 -2.17 13.46 -1.03
N ALA A 58 -1.84 12.26 -0.53
CA ALA A 58 -1.16 12.08 0.74
C ALA A 58 0.27 12.67 0.71
N ALA A 59 1.04 12.44 -0.36
CA ALA A 59 2.40 12.96 -0.50
C ALA A 59 2.41 14.50 -0.58
N PHE A 60 1.52 15.09 -1.38
CA PHE A 60 1.38 16.54 -1.46
C PHE A 60 0.81 17.13 -0.15
N GLY A 61 -0.23 16.53 0.42
CA GLY A 61 -0.83 16.96 1.69
C GLY A 61 0.17 16.90 2.85
N LEU A 62 0.92 15.82 2.97
CA LEU A 62 1.98 15.67 3.97
C LEU A 62 3.12 16.68 3.73
N SER A 63 3.49 16.94 2.47
CA SER A 63 4.48 17.97 2.12
C SER A 63 4.03 19.37 2.56
N ILE A 64 2.74 19.70 2.40
CA ILE A 64 2.16 20.98 2.86
C ILE A 64 2.20 21.08 4.39
N ILE A 65 1.88 20.00 5.10
CA ILE A 65 1.93 19.95 6.57
C ILE A 65 3.37 20.17 7.05
N LEU A 66 4.35 19.45 6.47
CA LEU A 66 5.76 19.64 6.81
C LEU A 66 6.25 21.05 6.50
N ALA A 67 5.90 21.62 5.35
CA ALA A 67 6.28 22.98 4.98
C ALA A 67 5.70 24.04 5.94
N LYS A 68 4.44 23.85 6.37
CA LYS A 68 3.80 24.74 7.36
C LYS A 68 4.41 24.60 8.76
N SER A 69 4.73 23.39 9.21
CA SER A 69 5.41 23.19 10.50
C SER A 69 6.85 23.70 10.49
N ALA A 70 7.57 23.57 9.37
CA ALA A 70 8.93 24.09 9.23
C ALA A 70 8.99 25.63 9.37
N HIS A 71 7.98 26.34 8.87
CA HIS A 71 7.88 27.80 9.02
C HIS A 71 7.51 28.25 10.45
N LEU A 72 6.94 27.37 11.29
CA LEU A 72 6.62 27.70 12.69
C LEU A 72 7.81 27.50 13.64
N ILE A 73 8.86 26.80 13.19
CA ILE A 73 10.05 26.45 13.97
C ILE A 73 11.23 27.42 13.72
N LEU A 74 11.17 28.23 12.66
CA LEU A 74 12.18 29.23 12.29
C LEU A 74 11.73 30.62 12.77
#